data_AF-A0A1X7U5V9-F1
#
_entry.id   AF-A0A1X7U5V9-F1
#
_cell.length_a   1.000
_cell.length_b   1.000
_cell.length_c   1.000
_cell.angle_alpha   90.00
_cell.angle_beta   90.00
_cell.angle_gamma   90.00
#
_symmetry.space_group_name_H-M   'P 1'
#
loop_
_entity.id
_entity.type
_entity.pdbx_description
1 polymer ?
#
loop_
_entity_poly.entity_id
_entity_poly.type
_entity_poly.pdbx_seq_one_letter_code
_entity_poly.pdbx_strand_id
1 'polypeptide(L)'
;MLSSCLDENICLDSCKKYLGHDAWAVVSYLVDTIGKNPAYYSGRCSIADDKHQSIACECCLAWFHFTCLNMTTPPKARLWIYRGYHDM
;
A
#
# COMPACT_ATOMS: atom_id res chain seq x y z
N MET A 1 22.63 3.65 7.68
CA MET A 1 21.66 2.65 8.18
C MET A 1 20.47 3.38 8.77
N LEU A 2 19.39 3.52 8.01
CA LEU A 2 18.05 3.73 8.53
C LEU A 2 17.17 2.74 7.78
N SER A 3 16.65 1.78 8.54
CA SER A 3 15.75 0.73 8.10
C SER A 3 14.33 1.27 8.17
N SER A 4 13.57 1.16 7.07
CA SER A 4 12.12 0.96 7.07
C SER A 4 11.58 0.85 5.63
N CYS A 5 10.66 -0.10 5.43
CA CYS A 5 9.56 -0.18 4.45
C CYS A 5 9.84 -0.26 2.93
N LEU A 6 9.50 -1.44 2.38
CA LEU A 6 8.96 -1.87 1.07
C LEU A 6 9.31 -1.22 -0.30
N ASP A 7 10.02 -0.11 -0.43
CA ASP A 7 10.06 0.59 -1.74
C ASP A 7 11.39 0.60 -2.52
N GLU A 8 12.46 -0.08 -2.06
CA GLU A 8 13.77 0.03 -2.75
C GLU A 8 14.44 -1.31 -3.12
N ASN A 9 13.87 -2.47 -2.75
CA ASN A 9 14.60 -3.74 -2.79
C ASN A 9 13.88 -4.94 -3.45
N ILE A 10 12.71 -4.74 -4.08
CA ILE A 10 12.04 -5.83 -4.80
C ILE A 10 12.35 -5.73 -6.29
N CYS A 11 13.22 -6.62 -6.77
CA CYS A 11 13.39 -6.86 -8.21
C CYS A 11 12.16 -7.62 -8.71
N LEU A 12 11.15 -6.91 -9.23
CA LEU A 12 9.92 -7.49 -9.77
C LEU A 12 10.21 -8.59 -10.81
N ASP A 13 11.23 -8.41 -11.65
CA ASP A 13 11.65 -9.42 -12.63
C ASP A 13 12.07 -10.75 -11.98
N SER A 14 12.68 -10.69 -10.78
CA SER A 14 13.04 -11.89 -10.00
C SER A 14 11.82 -12.64 -9.47
N CYS A 15 10.67 -11.96 -9.35
CA CYS A 15 9.40 -12.55 -8.93
C CYS A 15 8.66 -13.26 -10.08
N LYS A 16 8.96 -12.93 -11.35
CA LYS A 16 8.29 -13.50 -12.54
C LYS A 16 8.25 -15.03 -12.54
N LYS A 17 9.31 -15.68 -12.07
CA LYS A 17 9.42 -17.15 -12.02
C LYS A 17 8.41 -17.84 -11.11
N TYR A 18 7.80 -17.10 -10.18
CA TYR A 18 6.79 -17.62 -9.25
C TYR A 18 5.35 -17.37 -9.76
N LEU A 19 5.20 -16.71 -10.90
CA LEU A 19 3.92 -16.29 -11.44
C LEU A 19 3.66 -16.99 -12.77
N GLY A 20 2.43 -17.48 -12.94
CA GLY A 20 1.95 -17.93 -14.26
C GLY A 20 1.87 -16.76 -15.25
N HIS A 21 1.74 -17.07 -16.53
CA HIS A 21 1.67 -16.05 -17.59
C HIS A 21 0.62 -14.97 -17.30
N ASP A 22 -0.61 -15.38 -16.94
CA ASP A 22 -1.72 -14.47 -16.71
C ASP A 22 -1.50 -13.63 -15.44
N ALA A 23 -0.94 -14.23 -14.38
CA ALA A 23 -0.60 -13.51 -13.16
C ALA A 23 0.48 -12.46 -13.41
N TRP A 24 1.50 -12.77 -14.22
CA TRP A 24 2.55 -11.81 -14.58
C TRP A 24 2.02 -10.66 -15.45
N ALA A 25 1.09 -10.95 -16.36
CA ALA A 25 0.45 -9.91 -17.18
C ALA A 25 -0.32 -8.90 -16.31
N VAL A 26 -1.05 -9.37 -15.29
CA VAL A 26 -1.74 -8.51 -14.32
C VAL A 26 -0.74 -7.65 -13.52
N VAL A 27 0.33 -8.26 -13.00
CA VAL A 27 1.36 -7.52 -12.25
C VAL A 27 2.01 -6.44 -13.13
N SER A 28 2.39 -6.79 -14.36
CA SER A 28 3.01 -5.87 -15.30
C SER A 28 2.08 -4.69 -15.62
N TYR A 29 0.80 -4.97 -15.87
CA TYR A 29 -0.22 -3.94 -16.09
C TYR A 29 -0.38 -3.00 -14.88
N LEU A 30 -0.42 -3.55 -13.67
CA LEU A 30 -0.56 -2.77 -12.44
C LEU A 30 0.66 -1.86 -12.21
N VAL A 31 1.87 -2.39 -12.40
CA VAL A 31 3.12 -1.62 -12.28
C VAL A 31 3.13 -0.46 -13.27
N ASP A 32 2.79 -0.72 -14.53
CA ASP A 32 2.70 0.31 -15.57
C ASP A 32 1.64 1.38 -15.24
N THR A 33 0.50 0.96 -14.69
CA THR A 33 -0.62 1.84 -14.36
C THR A 33 -0.28 2.74 -13.17
N ILE A 34 0.30 2.17 -12.10
CA ILE A 34 0.72 2.91 -10.91
C ILE A 34 1.90 3.83 -11.23
N GLY A 35 2.86 3.36 -12.03
CA GLY A 35 4.01 4.17 -12.45
C GLY A 35 3.62 5.42 -13.25
N LYS A 36 2.52 5.36 -14.01
CA LYS A 36 1.98 6.50 -14.78
C LYS A 36 1.09 7.41 -13.93
N ASN A 37 0.46 6.90 -12.88
CA ASN A 37 -0.40 7.66 -12.00
C ASN A 37 -0.29 7.12 -10.56
N PRO A 38 0.61 7.66 -9.73
CA PRO A 38 0.81 7.24 -8.35
C PRO A 38 -0.33 7.78 -7.47
N ALA A 39 -1.55 7.35 -7.75
CA ALA A 39 -2.70 7.60 -6.91
C ALA A 39 -2.78 6.49 -5.86
N TYR A 40 -2.52 6.85 -4.60
CA TYR A 40 -2.77 5.96 -3.48
C TYR A 40 -4.24 6.05 -3.11
N TYR A 41 -4.95 4.93 -3.08
CA TYR A 41 -6.36 4.90 -2.72
C TYR A 41 -6.53 4.39 -1.29
N SER A 42 -7.39 5.05 -0.53
CA SER A 42 -7.71 4.61 0.83
C SER A 42 -8.45 3.27 0.79
N GLY A 43 -7.94 2.27 1.52
CA GLY A 43 -8.55 0.95 1.67
C GLY A 43 -9.91 0.96 2.37
N ARG A 44 -10.38 2.12 2.86
CA ARG A 44 -11.71 2.26 3.48
C ARG A 44 -12.75 2.93 2.56
N CYS A 45 -12.37 3.97 1.83
CA CYS A 45 -13.32 4.74 1.00
C CYS A 45 -13.06 4.64 -0.51
N SER A 46 -11.95 4.01 -0.93
CA SER A 46 -11.56 3.88 -2.33
C SER A 46 -11.43 5.21 -3.08
N ILE A 47 -11.24 6.32 -2.35
CA ILE A 47 -10.95 7.64 -2.90
C ILE A 47 -9.44 7.83 -2.88
N ALA A 48 -8.91 8.46 -3.94
CA ALA A 48 -7.49 8.78 -4.08
C ALA A 48 -7.05 9.79 -2.99
N ASP A 49 -5.81 9.64 -2.53
CA ASP A 49 -5.20 10.60 -1.62
C ASP A 49 -4.98 11.93 -2.36
N ASP A 50 -5.68 12.96 -1.90
CA ASP A 50 -5.74 14.27 -2.52
C ASP A 50 -5.22 15.38 -1.60
N LYS A 51 -4.27 15.06 -0.70
CA LYS A 51 -3.54 15.91 0.27
C LYS A 51 -3.94 15.70 1.74
N HIS A 52 -4.66 14.62 2.06
CA HIS A 52 -5.02 14.33 3.44
C HIS A 52 -3.85 13.63 4.15
N GLN A 53 -3.78 13.73 5.47
CA GLN A 53 -2.86 12.87 6.23
C GLN A 53 -3.30 11.42 6.06
N SER A 54 -2.36 10.58 5.67
CA SER A 54 -2.59 9.16 5.38
C SER A 54 -1.59 8.29 6.14
N ILE A 55 -1.97 7.04 6.40
CA ILE A 55 -1.12 6.03 7.02
C ILE A 55 -1.26 4.70 6.28
N ALA A 56 -0.14 3.99 6.11
CA ALA A 56 -0.12 2.65 5.56
C ALA A 56 -0.21 1.61 6.70
N CYS A 57 -1.02 0.58 6.50
CA CYS A 57 -1.05 -0.60 7.38
C CYS A 57 0.15 -1.49 7.10
N GLU A 58 0.92 -1.82 8.13
CA GLU A 58 2.10 -2.70 8.01
C GLU A 58 1.74 -4.16 7.65
N CYS A 59 0.47 -4.55 7.82
CA CYS A 59 0.04 -5.92 7.59
C CYS A 59 -0.57 -6.15 6.20
N CYS A 60 -1.52 -5.30 5.78
CA CYS A 60 -2.13 -5.41 4.45
C CYS A 60 -1.52 -4.47 3.40
N LEU A 61 -0.61 -3.59 3.81
CA LEU A 61 0.04 -2.59 2.94
C LEU A 61 -0.93 -1.58 2.31
N ALA A 62 -2.21 -1.61 2.70
CA ALA A 62 -3.19 -0.64 2.25
C ALA A 62 -2.98 0.71 2.93
N TRP A 63 -3.21 1.78 2.16
CA TRP A 63 -3.20 3.15 2.63
C TRP A 63 -4.58 3.55 3.18
N PHE A 64 -4.62 4.45 4.15
CA PHE A 64 -5.86 4.94 4.74
C PHE A 64 -5.75 6.42 5.09
N HIS A 65 -6.75 7.22 4.72
CA HIS A 65 -6.85 8.59 5.22
C HIS A 65 -7.08 8.58 6.74
N PHE A 66 -6.52 9.56 7.44
CA PHE A 66 -6.77 9.76 8.85
C PHE A 66 -8.25 10.01 9.13
N THR A 67 -8.91 10.80 8.28
CA THR A 67 -10.36 11.06 8.34
C THR A 67 -11.17 9.78 8.18
N CYS A 68 -10.76 8.90 7.26
CA CYS A 68 -11.35 7.57 7.12
C CYS A 68 -11.18 6.73 8.39
N LEU A 69 -10.18 6.97 9.24
CA LEU A 69 -9.93 6.23 10.47
C LEU A 69 -10.39 6.97 11.74
N ASN A 70 -11.02 8.15 11.60
CA ASN A 70 -11.30 9.07 12.70
C ASN A 70 -10.05 9.42 13.53
N MET A 71 -8.90 9.49 12.87
CA MET A 71 -7.63 9.91 13.47
C MET A 71 -7.42 11.41 13.25
N THR A 72 -6.93 12.08 14.27
CA THR A 72 -6.55 13.50 14.20
C THR A 72 -5.05 13.71 14.34
N THR A 73 -4.33 12.66 14.74
CA THR A 73 -2.88 12.69 14.96
C THR A 73 -2.26 11.36 14.53
N PRO A 74 -1.00 11.37 14.07
CA PRO A 74 -0.29 10.15 13.72
C PRO A 74 -0.07 9.29 14.97
N PRO A 75 -0.07 7.94 14.84
CA PRO A 75 0.28 7.06 15.94
C PRO A 75 1.71 7.32 16.40
N LYS A 76 1.96 7.19 17.71
CA LYS A 76 3.32 7.27 18.26
C LYS A 76 4.14 6.01 18.01
N ALA A 77 3.47 4.91 17.69
CA ALA A 77 4.13 3.64 17.40
C ALA A 77 4.80 3.69 16.02
N ARG A 78 5.98 3.07 15.92
CA ARG A 78 6.70 2.94 14.64
C ARG A 78 5.95 2.08 13.62
N LEU A 79 5.11 1.16 14.11
CA LEU A 79 4.30 0.25 13.30
C LEU A 79 2.82 0.50 13.59
N TRP A 80 1.99 0.46 12.55
CA TRP A 80 0.54 0.59 12.68
C TRP A 80 -0.17 -0.52 11.89
N ILE A 81 -1.15 -1.15 12.53
CA ILE A 81 -1.95 -2.24 11.95
C ILE A 81 -3.41 -1.80 11.94
N TYR A 82 -4.03 -1.88 10.76
CA TYR A 82 -5.46 -1.64 10.60
C TYR A 82 -6.26 -2.76 11.27
N ARG A 83 -7.15 -2.43 12.21
CA ARG A 83 -7.93 -3.43 12.96
C ARG A 83 -8.79 -4.32 12.06
N GLY A 84 -9.38 -3.77 11.01
CA GLY A 84 -10.21 -4.55 10.08
C GLY A 84 -9.45 -5.58 9.25
N TYR A 85 -8.12 -5.70 9.41
CA TYR A 85 -7.34 -6.79 8.85
C TYR A 85 -7.55 -8.11 9.61
N HIS A 86 -7.82 -8.06 10.92
CA HIS A 86 -7.98 -9.27 11.74
C HIS A 86 -9.39 -9.89 11.66
N ASP A 87 -10.34 -9.18 11.04
CA ASP A 87 -11.73 -9.61 10.88
C ASP A 87 -12.01 -10.22 9.49
N MET A 88 -10.96 -10.46 8.67
CA MET A 88 -11.01 -11.17 7.38
C MET A 88 -10.34 -12.54 7.46
#